data_AF-E8LKK2-F1
#
_entry.id   AF-E8LKK2-F1
#
_cell.length_a   1.000
_cell.length_b   1.000
_cell.length_c   1.000
_cell.angle_alpha   90.00
_cell.angle_beta   90.00
_cell.angle_gamma   90.00
#
_symmetry.space_group_name_H-M   'P 1'
#
loop_
_entity.id
_entity.type
_entity.pdbx_description
1 polymer ?
#
loop_
_entity_poly.entity_id
_entity_poly.type
_entity_poly.pdbx_seq_one_letter_code
_entity_poly.pdbx_strand_id
1 'polypeptide(L)'
;MNYLGGLKTVLITMTGMILTGIVLDHFALLNVPHHPFDLNRAIGLCCVVLGIVLVFKLPQLIKSGQPVNFKLSEICLYPLGLFSGALMTLQSAINAVLSVKLNSLILTALFCMSLSLILFICIGFCTKPGLKNLWRLNVKGQYWILCGGFCGSFFVLCNAFLIPLLGAGAVSILCITGQLSCGLIIDHFGLLSAKQRKARFSQILGLIIILLGIIFIRLL
;
A
#
# COMPACT_ATOMS: atom_id res chain seq x y z
N MET A 1 -24.55 -3.81 0.04
CA MET A 1 -23.68 -3.22 -0.99
C MET A 1 -22.61 -4.24 -1.35
N ASN A 2 -22.56 -4.72 -2.60
CA ASN A 2 -21.46 -5.56 -3.05
C ASN A 2 -20.26 -4.65 -3.29
N TYR A 3 -19.47 -4.42 -2.25
CA TYR A 3 -18.19 -3.73 -2.36
C TYR A 3 -17.31 -4.51 -3.34
N LEU A 4 -16.47 -3.80 -4.11
CA LEU A 4 -15.33 -4.39 -4.79
C LEU A 4 -14.70 -5.42 -3.83
N GLY A 5 -14.70 -6.71 -4.19
CA GLY A 5 -14.16 -7.73 -3.30
C GLY A 5 -12.75 -7.30 -2.89
N GLY A 6 -12.36 -7.49 -1.62
CA GLY A 6 -11.14 -6.88 -1.06
C GLY A 6 -9.88 -7.06 -1.93
N LEU A 7 -9.81 -8.17 -2.65
CA LEU A 7 -8.79 -8.45 -3.66
C LEU A 7 -8.75 -7.43 -4.82
N LYS A 8 -9.91 -7.09 -5.41
CA LYS A 8 -9.99 -6.10 -6.49
C LYS A 8 -9.51 -4.74 -6.01
N THR A 9 -9.94 -4.32 -4.82
CA THR A 9 -9.54 -3.02 -4.24
C THR A 9 -8.04 -2.94 -4.04
N VAL A 10 -7.42 -3.99 -3.48
CA VAL A 10 -5.97 -4.03 -3.24
C VAL A 10 -5.19 -4.01 -4.56
N LEU A 11 -5.62 -4.75 -5.57
CA LEU A 11 -4.96 -4.72 -6.89
C LEU A 11 -4.99 -3.32 -7.53
N ILE A 12 -6.12 -2.64 -7.46
CA ILE A 12 -6.31 -1.32 -8.06
C ILE A 12 -5.43 -0.28 -7.34
N THR A 13 -5.39 -0.30 -6.01
CA THR A 13 -4.54 0.62 -5.23
C THR A 13 -3.06 0.34 -5.46
N MET A 14 -2.64 -0.93 -5.49
CA MET A 14 -1.25 -1.32 -5.81
C MET A 14 -0.82 -0.83 -7.20
N THR A 15 -1.72 -0.92 -8.19
CA THR A 15 -1.47 -0.42 -9.54
C THR A 15 -1.22 1.09 -9.51
N GLY A 16 -2.05 1.85 -8.78
CA GLY A 16 -1.89 3.30 -8.62
C GLY A 16 -0.56 3.66 -7.95
N MET A 17 -0.16 2.91 -6.91
CA MET A 17 1.12 3.13 -6.23
C MET A 17 2.32 2.93 -7.15
N ILE A 18 2.31 1.83 -7.91
CA ILE A 18 3.40 1.46 -8.80
C ILE A 18 3.53 2.50 -9.92
N LEU A 19 2.43 2.85 -10.59
CA LEU A 19 2.44 3.84 -11.68
C LEU A 19 2.97 5.19 -11.21
N THR A 20 2.46 5.70 -10.08
CA THR A 20 2.95 6.98 -9.54
C THR A 20 4.41 6.90 -9.12
N GLY A 21 4.86 5.79 -8.54
CA GLY A 21 6.27 5.60 -8.19
C GLY A 21 7.20 5.65 -9.40
N ILE A 22 6.81 5.02 -10.51
CA ILE A 22 7.59 5.06 -11.77
C ILE A 22 7.64 6.49 -12.32
N VAL A 23 6.51 7.19 -12.34
CA VAL A 23 6.44 8.58 -12.84
C VAL A 23 7.35 9.50 -12.00
N LEU A 24 7.32 9.35 -10.67
CA LEU A 24 8.18 10.13 -9.77
C LEU A 24 9.66 9.87 -10.03
N ASP A 25 10.06 8.61 -10.14
CA ASP A 25 11.46 8.23 -10.35
C ASP A 25 11.97 8.62 -11.75
N HIS A 26 11.14 8.45 -12.78
CA HIS A 26 11.50 8.72 -14.17
C HIS A 26 11.72 10.21 -14.43
N PHE A 27 10.86 11.06 -13.90
CA PHE A 27 10.97 12.51 -14.06
C PHE A 27 11.78 13.18 -12.94
N ALA A 28 12.34 12.40 -12.00
CA ALA A 28 12.97 12.89 -10.77
C ALA A 28 12.13 13.96 -10.06
N LEU A 29 10.81 13.81 -10.09
CA LEU A 29 9.89 14.75 -9.46
C LEU A 29 10.16 14.74 -7.96
N LEU A 30 10.05 15.92 -7.33
CA LEU A 30 10.31 16.09 -5.90
C LEU A 30 11.77 15.79 -5.49
N ASN A 31 12.75 15.90 -6.40
CA ASN A 31 14.16 15.59 -6.12
C ASN A 31 14.40 14.16 -5.60
N VAL A 32 13.53 13.22 -5.97
CA VAL A 32 13.74 11.78 -5.74
C VAL A 32 14.88 11.32 -6.67
N PRO A 33 15.74 10.35 -6.26
CA PRO A 33 16.82 9.86 -7.10
C PRO A 33 16.37 9.53 -8.52
N HIS A 34 17.05 10.12 -9.51
CA HIS A 34 16.72 9.90 -10.91
C HIS A 34 17.10 8.49 -11.31
N HIS A 35 16.08 7.67 -11.57
CA HIS A 35 16.26 6.34 -12.14
C HIS A 35 15.53 6.32 -13.49
N PRO A 36 16.26 6.28 -14.62
CA PRO A 36 15.62 6.19 -15.93
C PRO A 36 14.85 4.85 -16.06
N PHE A 37 13.96 4.80 -17.04
CA PHE A 37 13.17 3.59 -17.30
C PHE A 37 13.94 2.69 -18.26
N ASP A 38 14.79 1.83 -17.71
CA ASP A 38 15.60 0.89 -18.47
C ASP A 38 14.93 -0.49 -18.63
N LEU A 39 15.49 -1.31 -19.52
CA LEU A 39 14.97 -2.66 -19.81
C LEU A 39 14.88 -3.53 -18.55
N ASN A 40 15.85 -3.41 -17.63
CA ASN A 40 15.87 -4.16 -16.37
C ASN A 40 14.70 -3.76 -15.45
N ARG A 41 14.34 -2.47 -15.42
CA ARG A 41 13.17 -1.97 -14.70
C ARG A 41 11.87 -2.43 -15.34
N ALA A 42 11.79 -2.45 -16.68
CA ALA A 42 10.64 -2.98 -17.39
C ALA A 42 10.41 -4.48 -17.07
N ILE A 43 11.48 -5.29 -17.12
CA ILE A 43 11.45 -6.71 -16.78
C ILE A 43 11.02 -6.91 -15.32
N GLY A 44 11.66 -6.21 -14.38
CA GLY A 44 11.33 -6.34 -12.97
C GLY A 44 9.91 -5.86 -12.63
N LEU A 45 9.41 -4.82 -13.30
CA LEU A 45 8.03 -4.37 -13.18
C LEU A 45 7.05 -5.46 -13.67
N CYS A 46 7.33 -6.07 -14.81
CA CYS A 46 6.55 -7.21 -15.30
C CYS A 46 6.56 -8.36 -14.28
N CYS A 47 7.71 -8.69 -13.69
CA CYS A 47 7.79 -9.70 -12.62
C CYS A 47 6.92 -9.33 -11.41
N VAL A 48 6.94 -8.07 -10.96
CA VAL A 48 6.11 -7.60 -9.83
C VAL A 48 4.63 -7.73 -10.15
N VAL A 49 4.19 -7.26 -11.33
CA VAL A 49 2.79 -7.35 -11.76
C VAL A 49 2.35 -8.81 -11.86
N LEU A 50 3.18 -9.68 -12.46
CA LEU A 50 2.91 -11.12 -12.53
C LEU A 50 2.83 -11.76 -11.15
N GLY A 51 3.74 -11.41 -10.24
CA GLY A 51 3.75 -11.92 -8.87
C GLY A 51 2.51 -11.50 -8.09
N ILE A 52 2.09 -10.23 -8.18
CA ILE A 52 0.85 -9.72 -7.61
C ILE A 52 -0.36 -10.51 -8.16
N VAL A 53 -0.41 -10.73 -9.48
CA VAL A 53 -1.46 -11.52 -10.11
C VAL A 53 -1.46 -12.97 -9.61
N LEU A 54 -0.29 -13.59 -9.38
CA LEU A 54 -0.21 -14.96 -8.84
C LEU A 54 -0.70 -15.06 -7.40
N VAL A 55 -0.37 -14.05 -6.55
CA VAL A 55 -0.85 -13.98 -5.17
C VAL A 55 -2.37 -13.89 -5.09
N PHE A 56 -3.01 -13.23 -6.06
CA PHE A 56 -4.43 -12.92 -6.01
C PHE A 56 -5.32 -13.76 -6.96
N LYS A 57 -4.95 -13.88 -8.23
CA LYS A 57 -5.81 -14.39 -9.31
C LYS A 57 -5.88 -15.93 -9.34
N LEU A 58 -4.77 -16.65 -9.11
CA LEU A 58 -4.77 -18.13 -9.09
C LEU A 58 -5.70 -18.70 -7.99
N PRO A 59 -5.66 -18.14 -6.75
CA PRO A 59 -6.57 -18.52 -5.68
C PRO A 59 -8.08 -18.38 -5.98
N GLN A 60 -8.46 -17.46 -6.86
CA GLN A 60 -9.84 -17.21 -7.25
C GLN A 60 -10.27 -18.00 -8.49
N LEU A 61 -9.39 -18.15 -9.48
CA LEU A 61 -9.64 -18.95 -10.68
C LEU A 61 -9.96 -20.41 -10.33
N ILE A 62 -9.25 -20.97 -9.34
CA ILE A 62 -9.46 -22.34 -8.84
C ILE A 62 -10.81 -22.49 -8.11
N LYS A 63 -11.38 -21.42 -7.56
CA LYS A 63 -12.60 -21.48 -6.73
C LYS A 63 -13.88 -21.04 -7.43
N SER A 64 -13.80 -20.21 -8.47
CA SER A 64 -14.98 -19.45 -8.89
C SER A 64 -15.67 -20.01 -10.13
N GLY A 65 -14.97 -20.39 -11.21
CA GLY A 65 -15.62 -20.72 -12.49
C GLY A 65 -16.58 -19.64 -13.06
N GLN A 66 -16.79 -18.53 -12.33
CA GLN A 66 -17.70 -17.46 -12.70
C GLN A 66 -16.98 -16.44 -13.58
N PRO A 67 -17.58 -16.03 -14.71
CA PRO A 67 -17.07 -14.95 -15.53
C PRO A 67 -17.04 -13.65 -14.72
N VAL A 68 -16.00 -12.84 -14.93
CA VAL A 68 -15.85 -11.53 -14.29
C VAL A 68 -16.88 -10.57 -14.90
N ASN A 69 -18.10 -10.56 -14.36
CA ASN A 69 -19.14 -9.62 -14.77
C ASN A 69 -18.86 -8.24 -14.16
N PHE A 70 -18.58 -7.25 -15.01
CA PHE A 70 -18.40 -5.86 -14.60
C PHE A 70 -19.76 -5.20 -14.45
N LYS A 71 -20.17 -4.87 -13.22
CA LYS A 71 -21.33 -4.00 -12.98
C LYS A 71 -20.95 -2.54 -13.23
N LEU A 72 -21.82 -1.78 -13.88
CA LEU A 72 -21.60 -0.36 -14.20
C LEU A 72 -21.29 0.49 -12.94
N SER A 73 -21.88 0.14 -11.79
CA SER A 73 -21.61 0.79 -10.50
C SER A 73 -20.21 0.51 -9.92
N GLU A 74 -19.55 -0.59 -10.33
CA GLU A 74 -18.18 -0.89 -9.91
C GLU A 74 -17.16 -0.06 -10.71
N ILE A 75 -17.47 0.34 -11.95
CA ILE A 75 -16.57 1.09 -12.83
C ILE A 75 -16.16 2.42 -12.21
N CYS A 76 -17.09 3.14 -11.58
CA CYS A 76 -16.81 4.41 -10.90
C CYS A 76 -15.83 4.29 -9.72
N LEU A 77 -15.66 3.09 -9.15
CA LEU A 77 -14.78 2.87 -8.00
C LEU A 77 -13.32 2.60 -8.41
N TYR A 78 -13.06 2.17 -9.65
CA TYR A 78 -11.70 1.91 -10.13
C TYR A 78 -10.82 3.17 -10.14
N PRO A 79 -11.27 4.32 -10.68
CA PRO A 79 -10.50 5.56 -10.63
C PRO A 79 -10.19 6.00 -9.19
N LEU A 80 -11.13 5.83 -8.26
CA LEU A 80 -10.94 6.16 -6.85
C LEU A 80 -9.86 5.29 -6.19
N GLY A 81 -9.86 3.99 -6.46
CA GLY A 81 -8.81 3.09 -5.97
C GLY A 81 -7.43 3.44 -6.55
N LEU A 82 -7.38 3.76 -7.84
CA LEU A 82 -6.13 4.14 -8.51
C LEU A 82 -5.60 5.45 -7.93
N PHE A 83 -6.48 6.43 -7.76
CA PHE A 83 -6.16 7.73 -7.17
C PHE A 83 -5.70 7.60 -5.72
N SER A 84 -6.33 6.74 -4.92
CA SER A 84 -5.88 6.45 -3.55
C SER A 84 -4.46 5.86 -3.51
N GLY A 85 -4.14 4.91 -4.39
CA GLY A 85 -2.80 4.36 -4.51
C GLY A 85 -1.75 5.39 -4.93
N ALA A 86 -2.12 6.25 -5.89
CA ALA A 86 -1.29 7.34 -6.34
C ALA A 86 -0.99 8.34 -5.22
N LEU A 87 -2.03 8.76 -4.48
CA LEU A 87 -1.90 9.65 -3.33
C LEU A 87 -0.99 9.06 -2.25
N MET A 88 -1.07 7.75 -1.97
CA MET A 88 -0.23 7.12 -0.95
C MET A 88 1.27 7.20 -1.31
N THR A 89 1.60 7.01 -2.59
CA THR A 89 2.99 7.11 -3.08
C THR A 89 3.45 8.56 -3.09
N LEU A 90 2.59 9.47 -3.57
CA LEU A 90 2.87 10.90 -3.60
C LEU A 90 3.11 11.47 -2.19
N GLN A 91 2.24 11.13 -1.24
CA GLN A 91 2.40 11.50 0.18
C GLN A 91 3.73 11.01 0.73
N SER A 92 4.10 9.77 0.45
CA SER A 92 5.36 9.18 0.93
C SER A 92 6.57 9.93 0.35
N ALA A 93 6.54 10.29 -0.94
CA ALA A 93 7.58 11.09 -1.57
C ALA A 93 7.65 12.52 -1.02
N ILE A 94 6.52 13.19 -0.79
CA ILE A 94 6.49 14.53 -0.19
C ILE A 94 7.09 14.48 1.23
N ASN A 95 6.74 13.47 2.02
CA ASN A 95 7.29 13.29 3.37
C ASN A 95 8.81 13.06 3.33
N ALA A 96 9.30 12.32 2.35
CA ALA A 96 10.73 12.11 2.15
C ALA A 96 11.48 13.39 1.79
N VAL A 97 10.91 14.27 0.96
CA VAL A 97 11.51 15.60 0.72
C VAL A 97 11.57 16.43 1.99
N LEU A 98 10.50 16.40 2.76
CA LEU A 98 10.43 17.15 4.01
C LEU A 98 11.44 16.62 5.05
N SER A 99 11.72 15.31 5.08
CA SER A 99 12.74 14.72 5.98
C SER A 99 14.14 15.19 5.65
N VAL A 100 14.48 15.29 4.36
CA VAL A 100 15.76 15.85 3.91
C VAL A 100 15.85 17.34 4.25
N LYS A 101 14.78 18.12 4.02
CA LYS A 101 14.78 19.57 4.33
C LYS A 101 14.90 19.89 5.82
N LEU A 102 14.26 19.09 6.67
CA LEU A 102 14.31 19.28 8.12
C LEU A 102 15.54 18.64 8.77
N ASN A 103 16.32 17.84 8.02
CA ASN A 103 17.41 17.00 8.55
C ASN A 103 16.99 16.14 9.76
N SER A 104 15.71 15.75 9.83
CA SER A 104 15.17 15.00 10.97
C SER A 104 13.90 14.25 10.59
N LEU A 105 13.98 12.92 10.61
CA LEU A 105 12.84 12.05 10.31
C LEU A 105 11.72 12.19 11.34
N ILE A 106 12.09 12.38 12.61
CA ILE A 106 11.13 12.47 13.71
C ILE A 106 10.34 13.77 13.59
N LEU A 107 11.00 14.90 13.31
CA LEU A 107 10.31 16.19 13.14
C LEU A 107 9.36 16.15 11.93
N THR A 108 9.77 15.53 10.82
CA THR A 108 8.90 15.33 9.66
C THR A 108 7.68 14.48 9.99
N ALA A 109 7.87 13.33 10.64
CA ALA A 109 6.75 12.47 11.00
C ALA A 109 5.79 13.18 11.96
N LEU A 110 6.30 13.89 12.97
CA LEU A 110 5.49 14.69 13.89
C LEU A 110 4.71 15.78 13.17
N PHE A 111 5.34 16.50 12.24
CA PHE A 111 4.68 17.56 11.48
C PHE A 111 3.57 16.99 10.58
N CYS A 112 3.86 15.96 9.79
CA CYS A 112 2.88 15.35 8.89
C CYS A 112 1.74 14.67 9.64
N MET A 113 2.03 13.99 10.76
CA MET A 113 1.01 13.37 11.60
C MET A 113 0.13 14.42 12.29
N SER A 114 0.71 15.52 12.77
CA SER A 114 -0.04 16.63 13.35
C SER A 114 -0.99 17.26 12.34
N LEU A 115 -0.53 17.50 11.11
CA LEU A 115 -1.37 18.06 10.04
C LEU A 115 -2.50 17.09 9.66
N SER A 116 -2.21 15.79 9.57
CA SER A 116 -3.21 14.75 9.32
C SER A 116 -4.25 14.68 10.44
N LEU A 117 -3.82 14.79 11.70
CA LEU A 117 -4.69 14.80 12.87
C LEU A 117 -5.65 15.99 12.84
N ILE A 118 -5.15 17.20 12.57
CA ILE A 118 -5.98 18.41 12.46
C ILE A 118 -7.04 18.23 11.36
N LEU A 119 -6.64 17.73 10.19
CA LEU A 119 -7.56 17.49 9.08
C LEU A 119 -8.67 16.50 9.46
N PHE A 120 -8.33 15.38 10.10
CA PHE A 120 -9.32 14.39 10.54
C PHE A 120 -10.23 14.90 11.64
N ILE A 121 -9.74 15.74 12.55
CA ILE A 121 -10.57 16.41 13.56
C ILE A 121 -11.59 17.32 12.87
N CYS A 122 -11.16 18.15 11.91
CA CYS A 122 -12.05 19.04 11.15
C CYS A 122 -13.14 18.24 10.41
N ILE A 123 -12.75 17.18 9.69
CA ILE A 123 -13.71 16.29 9.00
C ILE A 123 -14.66 15.62 10.01
N GLY A 124 -14.16 15.22 11.18
CA GLY A 124 -14.93 14.60 12.25
C GLY A 124 -15.98 15.52 12.88
N PHE A 125 -15.80 16.84 12.81
CA PHE A 125 -16.83 17.81 13.18
C PHE A 125 -17.90 17.99 12.10
N CYS A 126 -17.54 17.83 10.82
CA CYS A 126 -18.46 18.01 9.69
C CYS A 126 -19.29 16.75 9.36
N THR A 127 -18.92 15.58 9.87
CA THR A 127 -19.56 14.29 9.55
C THR A 127 -20.35 13.71 10.73
N LYS A 128 -21.45 12.99 10.46
CA LYS A 128 -22.22 12.23 11.49
C LYS A 128 -21.88 10.74 11.38
N PRO A 129 -21.68 10.00 12.49
CA PRO A 129 -21.93 10.34 13.90
C PRO A 129 -20.86 11.24 14.56
N GLY A 130 -19.81 11.60 13.80
CA GLY A 130 -18.75 12.51 14.23
C GLY A 130 -17.90 11.95 15.38
N LEU A 131 -17.14 12.84 16.02
CA LEU A 131 -16.21 12.49 17.12
C LEU A 131 -16.89 11.89 18.36
N LYS A 132 -18.22 12.00 18.51
CA LYS A 132 -18.98 11.53 19.67
C LYS A 132 -18.91 10.01 19.88
N ASN A 133 -18.77 9.24 18.81
CA ASN A 133 -18.67 7.78 18.90
C ASN A 133 -17.31 7.29 19.41
N LEU A 134 -16.26 8.11 19.33
CA LEU A 134 -14.95 7.77 19.89
C LEU A 134 -15.03 7.55 21.40
N TRP A 135 -15.83 8.38 22.09
CA TRP A 135 -16.08 8.29 23.53
C TRP A 135 -16.92 7.08 23.94
N ARG A 136 -17.59 6.43 22.99
CA ARG A 136 -18.40 5.23 23.20
C ARG A 136 -17.66 3.95 22.80
N LEU A 137 -16.41 4.07 22.34
CA LEU A 137 -15.63 2.94 21.86
C LEU A 137 -15.28 2.02 23.04
N ASN A 138 -15.91 0.86 23.10
CA ASN A 138 -15.58 -0.18 24.07
C ASN A 138 -14.54 -1.14 23.47
N VAL A 139 -13.28 -1.01 23.90
CA VAL A 139 -12.14 -1.76 23.36
C VAL A 139 -11.80 -3.01 24.20
N LYS A 140 -12.69 -3.42 25.12
CA LYS A 140 -12.46 -4.59 25.97
C LYS A 140 -12.14 -5.83 25.12
N GLY A 141 -10.94 -6.38 25.31
CA GLY A 141 -10.48 -7.58 24.63
C GLY A 141 -9.96 -7.39 23.20
N GLN A 142 -9.86 -6.15 22.68
CA GLN A 142 -9.41 -5.85 21.30
C GLN A 142 -8.30 -4.78 21.25
N TYR A 143 -7.33 -4.85 22.17
CA TYR A 143 -6.28 -3.85 22.31
C TYR A 143 -5.41 -3.65 21.06
N TRP A 144 -5.35 -4.64 20.16
CA TRP A 144 -4.65 -4.54 18.88
C TRP A 144 -5.18 -3.44 17.95
N ILE A 145 -6.40 -2.93 18.17
CA ILE A 145 -6.96 -1.80 17.42
C ILE A 145 -6.07 -0.55 17.60
N LEU A 146 -5.48 -0.37 18.78
CA LEU A 146 -4.60 0.76 19.07
C LEU A 146 -3.25 0.65 18.35
N CYS A 147 -2.79 -0.57 18.07
CA CYS A 147 -1.54 -0.80 17.35
C CYS A 147 -1.58 -0.27 15.91
N GLY A 148 -2.77 -0.12 15.30
CA GLY A 148 -2.91 0.39 13.94
C GLY A 148 -2.30 1.79 13.77
N GLY A 149 -2.50 2.68 14.74
CA GLY A 149 -1.90 4.03 14.72
C GLY A 149 -0.38 3.99 14.80
N PHE A 150 0.17 3.14 15.67
CA PHE A 150 1.62 2.96 15.79
C PHE A 150 2.25 2.40 14.50
N CYS A 151 1.63 1.38 13.90
CA CYS A 151 2.09 0.81 12.63
C CYS A 151 2.08 1.84 11.50
N GLY A 152 1.03 2.69 11.43
CA GLY A 152 0.95 3.76 10.43
C GLY A 152 2.04 4.83 10.60
N SER A 153 2.28 5.26 11.85
CA SER A 153 3.35 6.22 12.14
C SER A 153 4.74 5.68 11.80
N PHE A 154 5.00 4.42 12.16
CA PHE A 154 6.24 3.75 11.83
C PHE A 154 6.42 3.57 10.32
N PHE A 155 5.34 3.23 9.60
CA PHE A 155 5.34 3.15 8.13
C PHE A 155 5.75 4.49 7.47
N VAL A 156 5.23 5.61 7.96
CA VAL A 156 5.61 6.93 7.43
C VAL A 156 7.08 7.25 7.70
N LEU A 157 7.59 6.93 8.90
CA LEU A 157 9.01 7.09 9.24
C LEU A 157 9.91 6.26 8.32
N CYS A 158 9.60 4.98 8.12
CA CYS A 158 10.37 4.10 7.24
C CYS A 158 10.39 4.63 5.80
N ASN A 159 9.24 5.05 5.26
CA ASN A 159 9.19 5.59 3.90
C ASN A 159 9.97 6.89 3.75
N ALA A 160 9.87 7.80 4.72
CA ALA A 160 10.63 9.05 4.73
C ALA A 160 12.16 8.81 4.81
N PHE A 161 12.59 7.68 5.36
CA PHE A 161 13.99 7.23 5.35
C PHE A 161 14.40 6.59 4.03
N LEU A 162 13.58 5.68 3.50
CA LEU A 162 13.93 4.81 2.39
C LEU A 162 13.86 5.49 1.03
N ILE A 163 12.89 6.39 0.81
CA ILE A 163 12.66 7.01 -0.51
C ILE A 163 13.84 7.84 -1.00
N PRO A 164 14.50 8.68 -0.17
CA PRO A 164 15.70 9.40 -0.60
C PRO A 164 16.87 8.46 -0.98
N LEU A 165 16.87 7.23 -0.47
CA LEU A 165 17.94 6.24 -0.70
C LEU A 165 17.65 5.31 -1.89
N LEU A 166 16.38 4.97 -2.13
CA LEU A 166 15.99 3.90 -3.05
C LEU A 166 15.08 4.37 -4.20
N GLY A 167 14.56 5.59 -4.14
CA GLY A 167 13.50 6.07 -5.05
C GLY A 167 12.10 5.69 -4.58
N ALA A 168 11.10 6.41 -5.09
CA ALA A 168 9.70 6.21 -4.71
C ALA A 168 9.13 4.91 -5.30
N GLY A 169 9.49 4.55 -6.53
CA GLY A 169 9.01 3.33 -7.19
C GLY A 169 9.48 2.05 -6.49
N ALA A 170 10.77 1.95 -6.17
CA ALA A 170 11.32 0.79 -5.48
C ALA A 170 10.71 0.62 -4.08
N VAL A 171 10.55 1.72 -3.34
CA VAL A 171 9.92 1.70 -2.02
C VAL A 171 8.46 1.29 -2.10
N SER A 172 7.69 1.79 -3.08
CA SER A 172 6.31 1.34 -3.29
C SER A 172 6.20 -0.16 -3.51
N ILE A 173 7.09 -0.75 -4.31
CA ILE A 173 7.11 -2.21 -4.56
C ILE A 173 7.49 -2.97 -3.28
N LEU A 174 8.47 -2.50 -2.51
CA LEU A 174 8.82 -3.08 -1.21
C LEU A 174 7.64 -3.03 -0.22
N CYS A 175 6.93 -1.90 -0.16
CA CYS A 175 5.74 -1.75 0.68
C CYS A 175 4.64 -2.74 0.28
N ILE A 176 4.36 -2.88 -1.02
CA ILE A 176 3.40 -3.85 -1.57
C ILE A 176 3.78 -5.26 -1.15
N THR A 177 5.05 -5.62 -1.28
CA THR A 177 5.58 -6.93 -0.89
C THR A 177 5.38 -7.20 0.60
N GLY A 178 5.69 -6.21 1.45
CA GLY A 178 5.48 -6.30 2.90
C GLY A 178 4.00 -6.43 3.28
N GLN A 179 3.13 -5.66 2.63
CA GLN A 179 1.68 -5.74 2.83
C GLN A 179 1.12 -7.12 2.45
N LEU A 180 1.55 -7.69 1.31
CA LEU A 180 1.15 -9.03 0.88
C LEU A 180 1.67 -10.12 1.82
N SER A 181 2.93 -10.02 2.24
CA SER A 181 3.56 -10.97 3.16
C SER A 181 2.85 -10.97 4.52
N CYS A 182 2.64 -9.78 5.09
CA CYS A 182 1.96 -9.62 6.37
C CYS A 182 0.50 -10.11 6.29
N GLY A 183 -0.22 -9.77 5.21
CA GLY A 183 -1.57 -10.26 4.98
C GLY A 183 -1.66 -11.79 4.92
N LEU A 184 -0.68 -12.45 4.26
CA LEU A 184 -0.62 -13.91 4.21
C LEU A 184 -0.31 -14.54 5.57
N ILE A 185 0.58 -13.94 6.36
CA ILE A 185 0.88 -14.40 7.73
C ILE A 185 -0.38 -14.29 8.60
N ILE A 186 -1.06 -13.15 8.56
CA ILE A 186 -2.31 -12.92 9.31
C ILE A 186 -3.37 -13.94 8.92
N ASP A 187 -3.59 -14.15 7.61
CA ASP A 187 -4.55 -15.13 7.10
C ASP A 187 -4.17 -16.56 7.49
N HIS A 188 -2.88 -16.91 7.45
CA HIS A 188 -2.40 -18.26 7.72
C HIS A 188 -2.57 -18.67 9.18
N PHE A 189 -2.26 -17.76 10.09
CA PHE A 189 -2.34 -17.99 11.53
C PHE A 189 -3.70 -17.58 12.13
N GLY A 190 -4.58 -16.92 11.36
CA GLY A 190 -5.86 -16.41 11.85
C GLY A 190 -5.70 -15.30 12.89
N LEU A 191 -4.62 -14.52 12.79
CA LEU A 191 -4.32 -13.43 13.72
C LEU A 191 -5.38 -12.32 13.62
N LEU A 192 -5.53 -11.49 14.67
CA LEU A 192 -6.43 -10.33 14.68
C LEU A 192 -7.91 -10.68 14.42
N SER A 193 -8.34 -11.87 14.87
CA SER A 193 -9.69 -12.41 14.61
C SER A 193 -9.98 -12.63 13.12
N ALA A 194 -8.95 -12.76 12.28
CA ALA A 194 -9.11 -13.09 10.87
C ALA A 194 -9.55 -14.55 10.70
N LYS A 195 -10.33 -14.80 9.63
CA LYS A 195 -10.72 -16.18 9.27
C LYS A 195 -9.48 -16.92 8.77
N GLN A 196 -9.03 -17.91 9.52
CA GLN A 196 -7.84 -18.71 9.17
C GLN A 196 -8.00 -19.36 7.79
N ARG A 197 -7.00 -19.17 6.93
CA ARG A 197 -6.93 -19.72 5.57
C ARG A 197 -5.53 -20.27 5.34
N LYS A 198 -5.41 -21.53 4.89
CA LYS A 198 -4.11 -22.09 4.53
C LYS A 198 -3.49 -21.28 3.38
N ALA A 199 -2.23 -20.89 3.55
CA ALA A 199 -1.44 -20.24 2.52
C ALA A 199 -1.29 -21.22 1.34
N ARG A 200 -1.57 -20.75 0.13
CA ARG A 200 -1.45 -21.59 -1.08
C ARG A 200 -0.05 -21.46 -1.65
N PHE A 201 0.42 -22.53 -2.29
CA PHE A 201 1.72 -22.54 -2.96
C PHE A 201 1.87 -21.39 -3.96
N SER A 202 0.80 -21.04 -4.69
CA SER A 202 0.80 -19.90 -5.64
C SER A 202 1.08 -18.54 -4.99
N GLN A 203 0.70 -18.36 -3.73
CA GLN A 203 0.90 -17.10 -2.99
C GLN A 203 2.34 -16.96 -2.54
N ILE A 204 2.94 -18.07 -2.09
CA ILE A 204 4.36 -18.14 -1.73
C ILE A 204 5.22 -17.91 -2.99
N LEU A 205 4.89 -18.61 -4.09
CA LEU A 205 5.59 -18.44 -5.36
C LEU A 205 5.47 -17.01 -5.89
N GLY A 206 4.29 -16.41 -5.82
CA GLY A 206 4.06 -15.03 -6.21
C GLY A 206 4.91 -14.04 -5.40
N LEU A 207 5.01 -14.20 -4.09
CA LEU A 207 5.90 -13.38 -3.24
C LEU A 207 7.38 -13.50 -3.64
N ILE A 208 7.85 -14.72 -3.92
CA ILE A 208 9.23 -14.95 -4.37
C ILE A 208 9.48 -14.23 -5.69
N ILE A 209 8.54 -14.29 -6.64
CA ILE A 209 8.65 -13.59 -7.93
C ILE A 209 8.68 -12.07 -7.74
N ILE A 210 7.89 -11.52 -6.82
CA ILE A 210 7.95 -10.07 -6.51
C ILE A 210 9.32 -9.70 -5.96
N LEU A 211 9.86 -10.48 -5.01
CA LEU A 211 11.19 -10.24 -4.45
C LEU A 211 12.30 -10.31 -5.51
N LEU A 212 12.24 -11.29 -6.42
CA LEU A 212 13.14 -11.37 -7.56
C LEU A 212 13.01 -10.16 -8.47
N GLY A 213 11.79 -9.70 -8.75
CA GLY A 213 11.54 -8.48 -9.53
C GLY A 213 12.22 -7.23 -8.94
N ILE A 214 12.21 -7.10 -7.60
CA ILE A 214 12.90 -6.00 -6.89
C ILE A 214 14.42 -6.09 -7.08
N ILE A 215 14.98 -7.31 -6.99
CA ILE A 215 16.41 -7.55 -7.23
C ILE A 215 16.77 -7.11 -8.65
N PHE A 216 15.99 -7.48 -9.66
CA PHE A 216 16.21 -7.06 -11.05
C PHE A 216 16.12 -5.54 -11.25
N ILE A 217 15.20 -4.86 -10.55
CA ILE A 217 15.06 -3.39 -10.63
C ILE A 217 16.27 -2.66 -10.05
N ARG A 218 16.95 -3.26 -9.06
CA ARG A 218 17.96 -2.56 -8.25
C ARG A 218 19.40 -2.96 -8.56
N LEU A 219 19.65 -4.23 -8.88
CA LEU A 219 20.99 -4.81 -8.94
C LEU A 219 21.54 -4.94 -10.37
N LEU A 220 20.74 -4.60 -11.40
CA LEU A 220 21.07 -4.70 -12.82
C LEU A 220 20.68 -3.41 -13.54
#